data_AF-A0A2M8G5L0-F1
#
_entry.id   AF-A0A2M8G5L0-F1
#
_cell.length_a   1.000
_cell.length_b   1.000
_cell.length_c   1.000
_cell.angle_alpha   90.00
_cell.angle_beta   90.00
_cell.angle_gamma   90.00
#
_symmetry.space_group_name_H-M   'P 1'
#
loop_
_entity.id
_entity.type
_entity.pdbx_description
1 polymer ?
#
loop_
_entity_poly.entity_id
_entity_poly.type
_entity_poly.pdbx_seq_one_letter_code
_entity_poly.pdbx_strand_id
1 'polypeptide(L)'
;VLMHIPPYHPYLSHTMQSGEVEIQNQADEILKIASDYHVSEIFSGHLHSFSRFVEPSNKIKITVVGAAGSERNPFPSYAILTVYNDETYEVESL
;
A
#
# COMPACT_ATOMS: atom_id res chain seq x y z
N VAL A 1 3.68 -6.87 3.86
CA VAL A 1 4.70 -6.82 2.77
C VAL A 1 5.04 -5.38 2.47
N LEU A 2 6.29 -5.08 2.09
CA LEU A 2 6.72 -3.72 1.70
C LEU A 2 6.94 -3.66 0.19
N MET A 3 6.40 -2.64 -0.47
CA MET A 3 6.56 -2.40 -1.91
C MET A 3 6.76 -0.90 -2.17
N HIS A 4 7.50 -0.51 -3.20
CA HIS A 4 7.63 0.91 -3.52
C HIS A 4 6.34 1.49 -4.12
N ILE A 5 5.88 0.91 -5.24
CA ILE A 5 4.68 1.32 -5.96
C ILE A 5 3.50 0.48 -5.47
N PRO A 6 2.37 1.08 -5.05
CA PRO A 6 1.20 0.33 -4.63
C PRO A 6 0.58 -0.45 -5.81
N PRO A 7 0.13 -1.70 -5.61
CA PRO A 7 -0.50 -2.48 -6.67
C PRO A 7 -1.86 -1.88 -7.08
N TYR A 8 -2.62 -1.34 -6.11
CA TYR A 8 -3.96 -0.76 -6.28
C TYR A 8 -4.06 0.56 -5.50
N HIS A 9 -4.85 1.51 -6.00
CA HIS A 9 -5.38 2.64 -5.24
C HIS A 9 -6.76 3.03 -5.81
N PRO A 10 -7.78 3.30 -4.99
CA PRO A 10 -9.15 3.53 -5.46
C PRO A 10 -9.39 4.84 -6.24
N TYR A 11 -8.41 5.76 -6.26
CA TYR A 11 -8.63 7.16 -6.65
C TYR A 11 -7.44 7.78 -7.37
N LEU A 12 -6.21 7.45 -6.94
CA LEU A 12 -4.99 8.01 -7.50
C LEU A 12 -4.45 7.10 -8.60
N SER A 13 -4.09 7.71 -9.72
CA SER A 13 -3.25 7.11 -10.74
C SER A 13 -1.80 7.01 -10.26
N HIS A 14 -0.92 6.40 -11.06
CA HIS A 14 0.47 6.05 -10.69
C HIS A 14 0.58 4.86 -9.73
N THR A 15 -0.34 3.91 -9.85
CA THR A 15 -0.23 2.57 -9.25
C THR A 15 0.29 1.58 -10.30
N MET A 16 0.61 0.35 -9.90
CA MET A 16 0.92 -0.71 -10.87
C MET A 16 -0.27 -0.95 -11.82
N GLN A 17 -1.50 -0.94 -11.30
CA GLN A 17 -2.71 -1.05 -12.12
C GLN A 17 -2.97 0.12 -13.07
N SER A 18 -2.27 1.24 -12.91
CA SER A 18 -2.30 2.35 -13.88
C SER A 18 -1.30 2.16 -15.03
N GLY A 19 -0.47 1.11 -14.98
CA GLY A 19 0.59 0.84 -15.94
C GLY A 19 0.14 0.11 -17.21
N GLU A 20 1.09 -0.42 -17.96
CA GLU A 20 0.85 -1.29 -19.12
C GLU A 20 0.20 -2.62 -18.70
N VAL A 21 -0.42 -3.33 -19.65
CA VAL A 21 -1.19 -4.56 -19.39
C VAL A 21 -0.35 -5.60 -18.64
N GLU A 22 0.93 -5.74 -18.98
CA GLU A 22 1.87 -6.64 -18.32
C GLU A 22 2.05 -6.28 -16.84
N ILE A 23 2.11 -4.99 -16.51
CA ILE A 23 2.25 -4.50 -15.13
C ILE A 23 0.93 -4.64 -14.36
N GLN A 24 -0.20 -4.45 -15.04
CA GLN A 24 -1.52 -4.71 -14.45
C GLN A 24 -1.66 -6.18 -14.07
N ASN A 25 -1.27 -7.10 -14.96
CA ASN A 25 -1.28 -8.55 -14.69
C ASN A 25 -0.39 -8.91 -13.49
N GLN A 26 0.79 -8.29 -13.38
CA GLN A 26 1.66 -8.46 -12.22
C GLN A 26 1.03 -7.93 -10.94
N ALA A 27 0.34 -6.79 -10.99
CA ALA A 27 -0.36 -6.24 -9.83
C ALA A 27 -1.44 -7.20 -9.32
N ASP A 28 -2.22 -7.76 -10.25
CA ASP A 28 -3.29 -8.72 -9.94
C ASP A 28 -2.71 -10.03 -9.37
N GLU A 29 -1.60 -10.52 -9.91
CA GLU A 29 -0.90 -11.70 -9.39
C GLU A 29 -0.34 -11.46 -7.98
N ILE A 30 0.24 -10.28 -7.72
CA ILE A 30 0.75 -9.91 -6.39
C ILE A 30 -0.39 -9.86 -5.37
N LEU A 31 -1.52 -9.24 -5.72
CA LEU A 31 -2.69 -9.17 -4.85
C LEU A 31 -3.27 -10.55 -4.57
N LYS A 32 -3.30 -11.42 -5.58
CA LYS A 32 -3.74 -12.81 -5.43
C LYS A 32 -2.80 -13.59 -4.50
N ILE A 33 -1.48 -13.53 -4.72
CA ILE A 33 -0.49 -14.20 -3.85
C ILE A 33 -0.59 -13.67 -2.42
N ALA A 34 -0.72 -12.35 -2.24
CA ALA A 34 -0.88 -11.77 -0.92
C ALA A 34 -2.12 -12.33 -0.18
N SER A 35 -3.22 -12.55 -0.91
CA SER A 35 -4.45 -13.11 -0.34
C SER A 35 -4.33 -14.61 -0.04
N ASP A 36 -3.80 -15.39 -0.99
CA ASP A 36 -3.58 -16.83 -0.85
C ASP A 36 -2.67 -17.18 0.34
N TYR A 37 -1.70 -16.31 0.64
CA TYR A 37 -0.76 -16.47 1.76
C TYR A 37 -1.13 -15.68 3.01
N HIS A 38 -2.35 -15.15 3.09
CA HIS A 38 -2.88 -14.44 4.27
C HIS A 38 -2.04 -13.24 4.72
N VAL A 39 -1.45 -12.49 3.77
CA VAL A 39 -0.74 -11.25 4.07
C VAL A 39 -1.72 -10.24 4.66
N SER A 40 -1.41 -9.75 5.86
CA SER A 40 -2.32 -8.88 6.61
C SER A 40 -2.44 -7.47 6.04
N GLU A 41 -1.35 -6.92 5.47
CA GLU A 41 -1.31 -5.58 4.86
C GLU A 41 -0.09 -5.41 3.94
N ILE A 42 -0.28 -4.65 2.85
CA ILE A 42 0.80 -4.13 1.99
C ILE A 42 1.07 -2.68 2.35
N PHE A 43 2.32 -2.33 2.64
CA PHE A 43 2.76 -0.96 2.85
C PHE A 43 3.49 -0.46 1.62
N SER A 44 3.15 0.74 1.16
CA SER A 44 3.74 1.36 -0.03
C SER A 44 4.02 2.85 0.13
N GLY A 45 4.82 3.39 -0.78
CA GLY A 45 5.11 4.83 -0.87
C GLY A 45 4.61 5.38 -2.20
N HIS A 46 5.52 5.98 -2.96
CA HIS A 46 5.35 6.45 -4.34
C HIS A 46 4.31 7.58 -4.58
N LEU A 47 3.10 7.50 -4.02
CA LEU A 47 2.06 8.50 -4.27
C LEU A 47 2.26 9.80 -3.47
N HIS A 48 3.19 9.78 -2.49
CA HIS A 48 3.58 10.92 -1.65
C HIS A 48 2.42 11.52 -0.84
N SER A 49 1.35 10.76 -0.61
CA SER A 49 0.24 11.09 0.28
C SER A 49 -0.12 9.88 1.13
N PHE A 50 -0.57 10.11 2.36
CA PHE A 50 -1.02 9.02 3.23
C PHE A 50 -2.42 8.57 2.83
N SER A 51 -2.63 7.26 2.70
CA SER A 51 -3.96 6.68 2.52
C SER A 51 -4.01 5.23 2.99
N ARG A 52 -5.18 4.79 3.46
CA ARG A 52 -5.45 3.40 3.83
C ARG A 52 -6.75 2.94 3.21
N PHE A 53 -6.75 1.75 2.61
CA PHE A 53 -7.91 1.19 1.94
C PHE A 53 -7.81 -0.33 1.82
N VAL A 54 -8.92 -0.96 1.44
CA VAL A 54 -8.99 -2.39 1.16
C VAL A 54 -9.20 -2.56 -0.34
N GLU A 55 -8.31 -3.28 -0.99
CA GLU A 55 -8.47 -3.66 -2.40
C GLU A 55 -9.73 -4.54 -2.55
N PRO A 56 -10.62 -4.24 -3.52
CA PRO A 56 -11.96 -4.80 -3.54
C PRO A 56 -12.03 -6.30 -3.89
N SER A 57 -11.10 -6.82 -4.68
CA SER A 57 -11.19 -8.17 -5.27
C SER A 57 -10.66 -9.24 -4.33
N ASN A 58 -9.46 -9.04 -3.81
CA ASN A 58 -8.71 -9.97 -2.96
C ASN A 58 -8.78 -9.61 -1.47
N LYS A 59 -9.43 -8.49 -1.14
CA LYS A 59 -9.64 -7.99 0.24
C LYS A 59 -8.35 -7.69 1.00
N ILE A 60 -7.29 -7.31 0.28
CA ILE A 60 -6.00 -6.96 0.86
C ILE A 60 -6.01 -5.52 1.36
N LYS A 61 -5.61 -5.32 2.62
CA LYS A 61 -5.36 -3.97 3.16
C LYS A 61 -4.10 -3.40 2.52
N ILE A 62 -4.17 -2.14 2.12
CA ILE A 62 -3.05 -1.40 1.56
C ILE A 62 -2.94 -0.06 2.32
N THR A 63 -1.75 0.22 2.83
CA THR A 63 -1.38 1.51 3.41
C THR A 63 -0.34 2.17 2.51
N VAL A 64 -0.63 3.37 2.02
CA VAL A 64 0.37 4.25 1.42
C VAL A 64 0.85 5.20 2.51
N VAL A 65 2.14 5.17 2.82
CA VAL A 65 2.76 5.87 3.96
C VAL A 65 3.02 7.35 3.67
N GLY A 66 3.07 7.74 2.41
CA GLY A 66 3.42 9.09 1.98
C GLY A 66 4.89 9.23 1.59
N ALA A 67 5.49 10.38 1.90
CA ALA A 67 6.87 10.68 1.56
C ALA A 67 7.57 11.45 2.69
N ALA A 68 8.83 11.11 2.93
CA ALA A 68 9.69 11.86 3.86
C ALA A 68 10.13 13.23 3.30
N GLY A 69 10.05 13.42 1.97
CA GLY A 69 10.45 14.64 1.26
C GLY A 69 9.27 15.48 0.76
N SER A 70 9.56 16.74 0.40
CA SER A 70 8.57 17.82 0.23
C SER A 70 7.91 17.96 -1.15
N GLU A 71 8.15 17.06 -2.11
CA GLU A 71 7.70 17.31 -3.51
C GLU A 71 6.18 17.28 -3.70
N ARG A 72 5.43 16.65 -2.78
CA ARG A 72 3.94 16.57 -2.86
C ARG A 72 3.23 16.82 -1.53
N ASN A 73 3.91 16.61 -0.40
CA ASN A 73 3.38 16.87 0.94
C ASN A 73 4.11 18.07 1.55
N PRO A 74 3.40 18.98 2.25
CA PRO A 74 4.03 20.15 2.87
C PRO A 74 4.97 19.80 4.04
N PHE A 75 4.82 18.60 4.61
CA PHE A 75 5.61 18.09 5.73
C PHE A 75 6.01 16.63 5.48
N PRO A 76 7.15 16.16 6.03
CA PRO A 76 7.50 14.75 6.02
C PRO A 76 6.37 13.92 6.62
N SER A 77 6.01 12.82 5.95
CA SER A 77 5.01 11.88 6.44
C SER A 77 5.62 10.49 6.59
N TYR A 78 5.30 9.86 7.72
CA TYR A 78 5.78 8.54 8.09
C TYR A 78 4.71 7.80 8.88
N ALA A 79 4.82 6.47 8.93
CA ALA A 79 3.91 5.63 9.68
C ALA A 79 4.67 4.78 10.69
N ILE A 80 4.09 4.64 11.89
CA ILE A 80 4.56 3.71 12.91
C ILE A 80 3.70 2.46 12.84
N LEU A 81 4.33 1.31 12.63
CA LEU A 81 3.70 -0.02 12.71
C LEU A 81 4.04 -0.64 14.06
N THR A 82 3.04 -0.77 14.92
CA THR A 82 3.16 -1.48 16.20
C THR A 82 2.56 -2.87 16.03
N VAL A 83 3.35 -3.92 16.29
CA VAL A 83 2.90 -5.33 16.24
C VAL A 83 2.87 -5.88 17.66
N TYR A 84 1.74 -6.45 18.05
CA TYR A 84 1.51 -7.00 19.38
C TYR A 84 1.76 -8.52 19.42
N ASN A 85 1.88 -9.08 20.63
CA ASN A 85 2.18 -10.50 20.83
C ASN A 85 1.05 -11.45 20.37
N ASP A 86 -0.17 -10.94 20.22
CA ASP A 86 -1.33 -11.67 19.70
C ASP A 86 -1.46 -11.55 18.17
N GLU A 87 -0.40 -11.12 17.49
CA GLU A 87 -0.31 -10.91 16.04
C GLU A 87 -1.21 -9.79 15.51
N THR A 88 -1.91 -9.06 16.39
CA THR A 88 -2.59 -7.83 16.00
C THR A 88 -1.58 -6.71 15.76
N TYR A 89 -2.00 -5.69 15.02
CA TYR A 89 -1.14 -4.55 14.73
C TYR A 89 -1.92 -3.25 14.60
N GLU A 90 -1.22 -2.14 14.82
CA GLU A 90 -1.71 -0.79 14.66
C GLU A 90 -0.78 0.00 13.73
N VAL A 91 -1.37 0.92 12.96
CA VAL A 91 -0.64 1.82 12.08
C VAL A 91 -1.04 3.25 12.39
N GLU A 92 -0.09 4.03 12.89
CA GLU A 92 -0.24 5.45 13.19
C GLU A 92 0.45 6.28 12.11
N SER A 93 -0.21 7.31 11.57
CA SER A 93 0.39 8.29 10.66
C SER A 93 0.86 9.51 11.43
N LEU A 94 2.07 9.99 11.11
CA LEU A 94 2.68 11.19 11.67
C LEU A 94 3.04 12.20 10.58
#